data_AF-A0A257ZVC4-F1
#
_entry.id   AF-A0A257ZVC4-F1
#
_cell.length_a   1.000
_cell.length_b   1.000
_cell.length_c   1.000
_cell.angle_alpha   90.00
_cell.angle_beta   90.00
_cell.angle_gamma   90.00
#
_symmetry.space_group_name_H-M   'P 1'
#
loop_
_entity.id
_entity.type
_entity.pdbx_description
1 polymer ?
#
loop_
_entity_poly.entity_id
_entity_poly.type
_entity_poly.pdbx_seq_one_letter_code
_entity_poly.pdbx_strand_id
1 'polypeptide(L)'
;MSSDPKTEPLNRRRFLGAAGLAGAGLAASALPLRAQEAKPDPLITEVQDWNRYLGEGVDKRPYGTPSPFEKHIVRRDVSWLTASPDSSVNFTPLHELDGIITPSGLCFERHHGGIAEIDPANHRLMIHGLVDKPLVFTMEDIRRMPRQNHVHFLECAANSGMEWRGAQLNGCQFTHGMIHNVMYTGVPLKLLLAEAGLKPSAKWLMLEGADASGMNRSLPVEKALDDVLIAFAMNGEALRPEQGYPLRAVVPGWEGNIWVKWLRRIEAGDKPWQAREETSKYTDLLADGRSRRYTFIMDAKSVVTNPSPQAPLKHKGRNVLSGLAWSGRGTIKRVDVTLDGGKNWQSARIDGPVLEKSLTRFYVDFDWAGQELLIQSRAMDSTGYVQPTKDELRKVRGVNSIYHNNGIQTWHVRSNGETENVEIA
;
A
#
# COMPACT_ATOMS: atom_id res chain seq x y z
N MET A 1 -13.78 74.71 -30.86
CA MET A 1 -14.56 74.50 -29.62
C MET A 1 -13.78 73.57 -28.72
N SER A 2 -13.56 74.00 -27.47
CA SER A 2 -12.96 73.31 -26.31
C SER A 2 -11.57 72.67 -26.47
N SER A 3 -10.51 73.17 -25.84
CA SER A 3 -10.21 73.30 -24.39
C SER A 3 -9.95 71.95 -23.70
N ASP A 4 -8.67 71.77 -23.34
CA ASP A 4 -8.09 70.90 -22.29
C ASP A 4 -9.02 70.62 -21.09
N PRO A 5 -8.88 69.49 -20.36
CA PRO A 5 -7.70 69.32 -19.49
C PRO A 5 -7.20 67.88 -19.20
N LYS A 6 -5.96 67.83 -18.69
CA LYS A 6 -5.38 66.71 -17.93
C LYS A 6 -5.71 66.80 -16.42
N THR A 7 -5.43 65.69 -15.74
CA THR A 7 -5.17 65.41 -14.30
C THR A 7 -6.34 65.19 -13.35
N GLU A 8 -6.52 63.93 -12.87
CA GLU A 8 -6.05 63.45 -11.54
C GLU A 8 -6.37 61.94 -11.31
N PRO A 9 -5.68 61.25 -10.36
CA PRO A 9 -5.61 59.78 -10.29
C PRO A 9 -6.76 59.13 -9.50
N LEU A 10 -7.14 57.92 -9.93
CA LEU A 10 -8.16 57.07 -9.31
C LEU A 10 -7.78 56.66 -7.88
N ASN A 11 -8.55 57.19 -6.93
CA ASN A 11 -8.52 56.88 -5.51
C ASN A 11 -8.99 55.43 -5.28
N ARG A 12 -8.07 54.55 -4.83
CA ARG A 12 -8.33 53.16 -4.42
C ARG A 12 -9.11 53.11 -3.10
N ARG A 13 -10.39 53.47 -3.09
CA ARG A 13 -11.30 53.20 -1.96
C ARG A 13 -12.73 53.47 -2.39
N ARG A 14 -13.38 52.44 -2.98
CA ARG A 14 -14.82 52.16 -2.95
C ARG A 14 -15.15 51.14 -4.04
N PHE A 15 -15.06 49.86 -3.70
CA PHE A 15 -15.85 48.83 -4.37
C PHE A 15 -16.11 47.68 -3.39
N LEU A 16 -16.96 47.94 -2.41
CA LEU A 16 -17.68 46.92 -1.67
C LEU A 16 -19.14 47.38 -1.63
N GLY A 17 -19.95 46.74 -2.46
CA GLY A 17 -21.35 47.09 -2.69
C GLY A 17 -22.03 46.05 -3.57
N ALA A 18 -22.31 44.90 -2.97
CA ALA A 18 -23.47 44.01 -3.19
C ALA A 18 -24.01 43.72 -4.61
N ALA A 19 -23.90 42.44 -5.00
CA ALA A 19 -24.92 41.63 -5.71
C ALA A 19 -24.37 40.18 -5.72
N GLY A 20 -25.08 39.08 -5.49
CA GLY A 20 -26.49 38.74 -5.27
C GLY A 20 -26.53 37.20 -5.28
N LEU A 21 -27.35 36.60 -4.42
CA LEU A 21 -27.50 35.15 -4.23
C LEU A 21 -28.08 34.43 -5.46
N ALA A 22 -27.56 33.23 -5.80
CA ALA A 22 -28.34 32.00 -6.06
C ALA A 22 -27.44 30.85 -6.54
N GLY A 23 -27.33 29.79 -5.72
CA GLY A 23 -26.67 28.54 -6.07
C GLY A 23 -26.52 27.65 -4.85
N ALA A 24 -27.54 26.82 -4.58
CA ALA A 24 -27.52 25.85 -3.49
C ALA A 24 -26.53 24.73 -3.81
N GLY A 25 -25.29 24.90 -3.35
CA GLY A 25 -24.32 23.83 -3.14
C GLY A 25 -23.76 24.03 -1.74
N LEU A 26 -23.61 22.95 -0.97
CA LEU A 26 -22.96 22.97 0.34
C LEU A 26 -21.55 23.56 0.20
N ALA A 27 -21.43 24.87 0.36
CA ALA A 27 -20.16 25.54 0.53
C ALA A 27 -19.64 25.08 1.89
N ALA A 28 -18.60 24.24 1.87
CA ALA A 28 -17.79 23.96 3.04
C ALA A 28 -17.40 25.32 3.64
N SER A 29 -18.03 25.68 4.75
CA SER A 29 -17.71 26.88 5.48
C SER A 29 -16.27 26.73 5.95
N ALA A 30 -15.32 27.33 5.23
CA ALA A 30 -13.99 27.59 5.74
C ALA A 30 -14.15 28.57 6.90
N LEU A 31 -14.46 28.05 8.09
CA LEU A 31 -14.39 28.83 9.32
C LEU A 31 -12.94 29.30 9.44
N PRO A 32 -12.70 30.62 9.56
CA PRO A 32 -11.35 31.10 9.78
C PRO A 32 -10.86 30.46 11.07
N LEU A 33 -9.65 29.87 11.03
CA LEU A 33 -8.88 29.52 12.22
C LEU A 33 -8.93 30.76 13.12
N ARG A 34 -9.69 30.71 14.22
CA ARG A 34 -9.63 31.74 15.25
C ARG A 34 -8.24 31.66 15.84
N ALA A 35 -7.32 32.47 15.32
CA ALA A 35 -6.06 32.75 15.97
C ALA A 35 -6.40 33.28 17.37
N GLN A 36 -6.04 32.53 18.40
CA GLN A 36 -5.98 33.09 19.75
C GLN A 36 -4.96 34.23 19.75
N GLU A 37 -5.21 35.24 20.57
CA GLU A 37 -4.23 36.28 20.87
C GLU A 37 -2.97 35.60 21.42
N ALA A 38 -1.91 35.54 20.62
CA ALA A 38 -0.74 34.74 20.93
C ALA A 38 0.06 35.45 22.02
N LYS A 39 0.24 34.78 23.17
CA LYS A 39 1.32 35.13 24.09
C LYS A 39 2.66 34.92 23.34
N PRO A 40 3.70 35.74 23.58
CA PRO A 40 5.02 35.50 23.01
C PRO A 40 5.48 34.07 23.33
N ASP A 41 5.75 33.28 22.30
CA ASP A 41 6.25 31.91 22.43
C ASP A 41 7.79 31.95 22.52
N PRO A 42 8.41 31.50 23.62
CA PRO A 42 9.86 31.49 23.78
C PRO A 42 10.60 30.73 22.69
N LEU A 43 9.99 29.72 22.06
CA LEU A 43 10.59 28.99 20.93
C LEU A 43 10.78 29.88 19.70
N ILE A 44 10.07 31.01 19.65
CA ILE A 44 10.17 32.03 18.59
C ILE A 44 10.95 33.25 19.08
N THR A 45 10.63 33.77 20.28
CA THR A 45 11.19 35.03 20.75
C THR A 45 12.61 34.92 21.29
N GLU A 46 13.07 33.71 21.63
CA GLU A 46 14.44 33.44 22.09
C GLU A 46 15.23 32.67 21.04
N VAL A 47 16.53 32.97 20.92
CA VAL A 47 17.41 32.26 19.97
C VAL A 47 17.67 30.84 20.47
N GLN A 48 17.20 29.86 19.71
CA GLN A 48 17.33 28.43 19.99
C GLN A 48 18.71 27.87 19.60
N ASP A 49 19.13 26.75 20.19
CA ASP A 49 20.47 26.18 19.95
C ASP A 49 20.73 25.82 18.48
N TRP A 50 19.72 25.32 17.77
CA TRP A 50 19.82 25.01 16.33
C TRP A 50 19.99 26.26 15.44
N ASN A 51 19.82 27.45 16.01
CA ASN A 51 20.12 28.74 15.37
C ASN A 51 21.44 29.35 15.89
N ARG A 52 22.10 28.76 16.91
CA ARG A 52 23.36 29.25 17.50
C ARG A 52 24.59 28.51 17.01
N TYR A 53 24.49 27.19 16.79
CA TYR A 53 25.61 26.33 16.47
C TYR A 53 25.45 25.66 15.11
N LEU A 54 26.57 25.40 14.44
CA LEU A 54 26.58 24.57 13.23
C LEU A 54 26.21 23.13 13.59
N GLY A 55 25.33 22.53 12.80
CA GLY A 55 25.01 21.11 12.88
C GLY A 55 26.08 20.22 12.23
N GLU A 56 25.75 18.93 12.07
CA GLU A 56 26.59 17.97 11.35
C GLU A 56 26.83 18.42 9.90
N GLY A 57 28.08 18.25 9.42
CA GLY A 57 28.45 18.52 8.04
C GLY A 57 27.87 17.50 7.05
N VAL A 58 27.88 17.86 5.76
CA VAL A 58 27.34 17.03 4.66
C VAL A 58 28.05 15.67 4.50
N ASP A 59 29.23 15.51 5.09
CA ASP A 59 30.06 14.30 5.06
C ASP A 59 29.70 13.28 6.16
N LYS A 60 28.89 13.64 7.15
CA LYS A 60 28.66 12.80 8.34
C LYS A 60 27.72 11.63 8.12
N ARG A 61 26.82 11.72 7.14
CA ARG A 61 25.83 10.67 6.86
C ARG A 61 25.83 10.29 5.37
N PRO A 62 26.78 9.44 4.94
CA PRO A 62 26.87 9.00 3.54
C PRO A 62 25.61 8.29 3.03
N TYR A 63 24.85 7.67 3.94
CA TYR A 63 23.51 7.17 3.68
C TYR A 63 22.59 7.63 4.82
N GLY A 64 21.53 8.36 4.46
CA GLY A 64 20.64 9.00 5.43
C GLY A 64 19.82 7.99 6.24
N THR A 65 19.50 8.38 7.48
CA THR A 65 18.57 7.66 8.36
C THR A 65 17.50 8.63 8.85
N PRO A 66 16.33 8.13 9.29
CA PRO A 66 15.27 8.99 9.84
C PRO A 66 15.76 9.82 11.04
N SER A 67 15.09 10.95 11.26
CA SER A 67 15.29 11.79 12.44
C SER A 67 15.15 10.98 13.73
N PRO A 68 15.94 11.25 14.79
CA PRO A 68 15.81 10.55 16.07
C PRO A 68 14.43 10.74 16.72
N PHE A 69 13.68 11.78 16.35
CA PHE A 69 12.31 12.03 16.82
C PHE A 69 11.29 11.07 16.18
N GLU A 70 11.65 10.43 15.06
CA GLU A 70 10.80 9.51 14.30
C GLU A 70 11.15 8.03 14.55
N LYS A 71 11.88 7.73 15.63
CA LYS A 71 12.34 6.35 15.97
C LYS A 71 11.21 5.33 16.18
N HIS A 72 9.98 5.79 16.35
CA HIS A 72 8.79 4.96 16.56
C HIS A 72 8.17 4.45 15.25
N ILE A 73 8.53 5.06 14.11
CA ILE A 73 8.12 4.67 12.76
C ILE A 73 8.98 3.49 12.31
N VAL A 74 8.54 2.29 12.69
CA VAL A 74 9.26 1.03 12.43
C VAL A 74 8.30 -0.08 12.02
N ARG A 75 8.84 -1.10 11.35
CA ARG A 75 8.16 -2.39 11.22
C ARG A 75 7.89 -2.96 12.62
N ARG A 76 6.75 -3.60 12.82
CA ARG A 76 6.43 -4.33 14.06
C ARG A 76 6.03 -5.76 13.71
N ASP A 77 6.31 -6.71 14.58
CA ASP A 77 5.81 -8.08 14.49
C ASP A 77 4.80 -8.36 15.61
N VAL A 78 4.11 -9.49 15.50
CA VAL A 78 3.23 -10.00 16.54
C VAL A 78 3.59 -11.47 16.74
N SER A 79 4.41 -11.73 17.76
CA SER A 79 5.09 -13.01 17.96
C SER A 79 4.18 -14.24 18.04
N TRP A 80 2.95 -14.09 18.52
CA TRP A 80 1.99 -15.20 18.63
C TRP A 80 1.31 -15.59 17.31
N LEU A 81 1.47 -14.81 16.24
CA LEU A 81 0.83 -15.12 14.94
C LEU A 81 1.42 -16.35 14.25
N THR A 82 2.68 -16.67 14.52
CA THR A 82 3.42 -17.72 13.81
C THR A 82 4.30 -18.52 14.76
N ALA A 83 4.55 -19.79 14.41
CA ALA A 83 5.33 -20.68 15.26
C ALA A 83 6.83 -20.35 15.35
N SER A 84 7.40 -19.66 14.35
CA SER A 84 8.80 -19.22 14.34
C SER A 84 8.92 -17.87 13.63
N PRO A 85 9.88 -17.01 14.05
CA PRO A 85 10.15 -15.72 13.41
C PRO A 85 10.68 -15.86 11.97
N ASP A 86 11.34 -16.97 11.63
CA ASP A 86 11.92 -17.22 10.30
C ASP A 86 10.85 -17.54 9.25
N SER A 87 9.70 -18.05 9.72
CA SER A 87 8.50 -18.28 8.92
C SER A 87 7.38 -17.34 9.35
N SER A 88 7.69 -16.03 9.45
CA SER A 88 6.79 -15.02 10.02
C SER A 88 6.46 -13.84 9.09
N VAL A 89 5.82 -12.83 9.68
CA VAL A 89 5.39 -11.58 9.06
C VAL A 89 5.62 -10.42 10.02
N ASN A 90 6.07 -9.28 9.50
CA ASN A 90 6.01 -7.99 10.20
C ASN A 90 5.11 -7.02 9.42
N PHE A 91 4.96 -5.79 9.92
CA PHE A 91 3.90 -4.89 9.47
C PHE A 91 4.40 -3.48 9.15
N THR A 92 4.06 -2.96 7.97
CA THR A 92 4.31 -1.58 7.55
C THR A 92 3.53 -0.60 8.46
N PRO A 93 4.15 0.45 9.03
CA PRO A 93 3.50 1.40 9.94
C PRO A 93 2.59 2.41 9.20
N LEU A 94 1.53 1.95 8.55
CA LEU A 94 0.68 2.77 7.66
C LEU A 94 0.10 4.05 8.30
N HIS A 95 -0.12 4.07 9.61
CA HIS A 95 -0.62 5.22 10.38
C HIS A 95 0.36 6.41 10.39
N GLU A 96 1.66 6.17 10.22
CA GLU A 96 2.72 7.18 10.24
C GLU A 96 3.16 7.60 8.82
N LEU A 97 2.54 7.04 7.77
CA LEU A 97 2.97 7.23 6.39
C LEU A 97 1.99 8.10 5.59
N ASP A 98 2.55 9.07 4.88
CA ASP A 98 1.87 9.91 3.91
C ASP A 98 2.14 9.47 2.46
N GLY A 99 1.34 10.01 1.52
CA GLY A 99 1.47 9.70 0.10
C GLY A 99 1.23 8.22 -0.21
N ILE A 100 1.87 7.71 -1.27
CA ILE A 100 1.68 6.33 -1.75
C ILE A 100 2.95 5.49 -1.77
N ILE A 101 4.15 6.09 -1.61
CA ILE A 101 5.41 5.35 -1.66
C ILE A 101 5.82 4.94 -0.25
N THR A 102 5.92 3.64 -0.01
CA THR A 102 6.44 3.10 1.24
C THR A 102 7.97 3.21 1.23
N PRO A 103 8.60 3.83 2.25
CA PRO A 103 10.06 3.80 2.39
C PRO A 103 10.57 2.36 2.42
N SER A 104 11.66 2.07 1.70
CA SER A 104 12.12 0.68 1.52
C SER A 104 12.40 -0.04 2.84
N GLY A 105 12.96 0.68 3.82
CA GLY A 105 13.21 0.18 5.18
C GLY A 105 11.96 -0.05 6.04
N LEU A 106 10.78 0.35 5.57
CA LEU A 106 9.49 0.18 6.26
C LEU A 106 8.53 -0.76 5.54
N CYS A 107 8.87 -1.22 4.33
CA CYS A 107 8.08 -2.21 3.62
C CYS A 107 8.00 -3.51 4.41
N PHE A 108 6.79 -4.01 4.68
CA PHE A 108 6.59 -5.23 5.45
C PHE A 108 7.34 -6.43 4.85
N GLU A 109 7.62 -7.40 5.71
CA GLU A 109 8.33 -8.62 5.37
C GLU A 109 7.45 -9.82 5.63
N ARG A 110 7.50 -10.80 4.73
CA ARG A 110 7.03 -12.17 4.95
C ARG A 110 8.12 -13.11 4.47
N HIS A 111 8.57 -14.01 5.33
CA HIS A 111 9.51 -15.08 5.01
C HIS A 111 8.93 -16.45 5.36
N HIS A 112 9.44 -17.49 4.70
CA HIS A 112 9.12 -18.89 5.04
C HIS A 112 10.35 -19.69 5.48
N GLY A 113 11.56 -19.11 5.33
CA GLY A 113 12.84 -19.70 5.71
C GLY A 113 13.90 -18.64 6.01
N GLY A 114 13.49 -17.49 6.56
CA GLY A 114 14.37 -16.35 6.85
C GLY A 114 14.80 -15.58 5.60
N ILE A 115 15.76 -14.66 5.78
CA ILE A 115 16.37 -13.86 4.71
C ILE A 115 17.49 -14.65 4.07
N ALA A 116 17.51 -14.76 2.73
CA ALA A 116 18.67 -15.26 2.01
C ALA A 116 19.63 -14.10 1.68
N GLU A 117 20.88 -14.22 2.11
CA GLU A 117 21.97 -13.32 1.71
C GLU A 117 22.68 -13.91 0.49
N ILE A 118 22.54 -13.24 -0.65
CA ILE A 118 23.05 -13.75 -1.92
C ILE A 118 23.95 -12.70 -2.55
N ASP A 119 25.23 -13.03 -2.72
CA ASP A 119 26.16 -12.24 -3.53
C ASP A 119 25.65 -12.23 -5.00
N PRO A 120 25.42 -11.06 -5.61
CA PRO A 120 24.95 -10.97 -6.99
C PRO A 120 25.88 -11.64 -8.01
N ALA A 121 27.18 -11.80 -7.72
CA ALA A 121 28.13 -12.52 -8.56
C ALA A 121 27.86 -14.04 -8.58
N ASN A 122 27.26 -14.57 -7.50
CA ASN A 122 26.91 -15.98 -7.35
C ASN A 122 25.45 -16.27 -7.73
N HIS A 123 24.59 -15.25 -7.81
CA HIS A 123 23.19 -15.42 -8.21
C HIS A 123 23.08 -15.89 -9.67
N ARG A 124 22.17 -16.83 -9.91
CA ARG A 124 21.81 -17.33 -11.24
C ARG A 124 20.28 -17.42 -11.35
N LEU A 125 19.75 -17.04 -12.51
CA LEU A 125 18.35 -17.30 -12.89
C LEU A 125 18.31 -18.34 -14.01
N MET A 126 17.77 -19.52 -13.74
CA MET A 126 17.55 -20.55 -14.74
C MET A 126 16.15 -20.45 -15.34
N ILE A 127 16.03 -20.52 -16.66
CA ILE A 127 14.75 -20.68 -17.38
C ILE A 127 14.81 -21.99 -18.18
N HIS A 128 13.90 -22.92 -17.92
CA HIS A 128 13.90 -24.24 -18.57
C HIS A 128 12.47 -24.84 -18.71
N GLY A 129 12.37 -26.11 -19.09
CA GLY A 129 11.10 -26.83 -19.28
C GLY A 129 10.62 -26.78 -20.73
N LEU A 130 9.35 -26.41 -20.94
CA LEU A 130 8.74 -26.22 -22.26
C LEU A 130 9.23 -24.93 -22.95
N VAL A 131 10.53 -24.88 -23.24
CA VAL A 131 11.23 -23.83 -23.97
C VAL A 131 12.10 -24.44 -25.06
N ASP A 132 12.47 -23.69 -26.08
CA ASP A 132 13.34 -24.17 -27.16
C ASP A 132 14.79 -24.30 -26.71
N LYS A 133 15.26 -23.37 -25.88
CA LYS A 133 16.60 -23.36 -25.32
C LYS A 133 16.57 -23.06 -23.82
N PRO A 134 16.90 -24.02 -22.95
CA PRO A 134 17.14 -23.72 -21.54
C PRO A 134 18.30 -22.71 -21.38
N LEU A 135 18.10 -21.70 -20.54
CA LEU A 135 19.06 -20.62 -20.32
C LEU A 135 19.36 -20.45 -18.83
N VAL A 136 20.57 -19.96 -18.55
CA VAL A 136 20.98 -19.50 -17.22
C VAL A 136 21.52 -18.08 -17.37
N PHE A 137 20.91 -17.13 -16.67
CA PHE A 137 21.29 -15.73 -16.66
C PHE A 137 22.08 -15.40 -15.39
N THR A 138 23.11 -14.59 -15.53
CA THR A 138 23.76 -13.87 -14.43
C THR A 138 23.04 -12.55 -14.16
N MET A 139 23.34 -11.91 -13.02
CA MET A 139 22.82 -10.56 -12.74
C MET A 139 23.31 -9.52 -13.77
N GLU A 140 24.48 -9.72 -14.39
CA GLU A 140 24.98 -8.84 -15.45
C GLU A 140 24.11 -8.96 -16.71
N ASP A 141 23.78 -10.19 -17.11
CA ASP A 141 22.89 -10.44 -18.26
C ASP A 141 21.53 -9.76 -18.05
N ILE A 142 20.92 -9.96 -16.87
CA ILE A 142 19.63 -9.35 -16.54
C ILE A 142 19.69 -7.81 -16.60
N ARG A 143 20.76 -7.19 -16.09
CA ARG A 143 20.88 -5.72 -16.07
C ARG A 143 21.07 -5.10 -17.45
N ARG A 144 21.47 -5.89 -18.46
CA ARG A 144 21.64 -5.45 -19.86
C ARG A 144 20.34 -5.52 -20.67
N MET A 145 19.31 -6.20 -20.17
CA MET A 145 18.02 -6.30 -20.84
C MET A 145 17.23 -4.97 -20.76
N PRO A 146 16.27 -4.73 -21.67
CA PRO A 146 15.39 -3.57 -21.62
C PRO A 146 14.65 -3.44 -20.28
N ARG A 147 14.73 -2.26 -19.67
CA ARG A 147 14.19 -2.00 -18.33
C ARG A 147 12.83 -1.33 -18.37
N GLN A 148 12.01 -1.61 -17.37
CA GLN A 148 10.77 -0.88 -17.09
C GLN A 148 10.70 -0.45 -15.62
N ASN A 149 9.99 0.65 -15.35
CA ASN A 149 9.75 1.19 -14.02
C ASN A 149 8.24 1.28 -13.78
N HIS A 150 7.75 0.65 -12.72
CA HIS A 150 6.32 0.66 -12.38
C HIS A 150 6.10 0.79 -10.88
N VAL A 151 5.09 1.57 -10.49
CA VAL A 151 4.67 1.70 -9.09
C VAL A 151 3.54 0.71 -8.83
N HIS A 152 3.79 -0.26 -7.94
CA HIS A 152 2.80 -1.29 -7.63
C HIS A 152 2.74 -1.57 -6.13
N PHE A 153 1.54 -1.93 -5.67
CA PHE A 153 1.37 -2.48 -4.34
C PHE A 153 1.69 -3.97 -4.34
N LEU A 154 2.26 -4.45 -3.25
CA LEU A 154 2.31 -5.86 -2.88
C LEU A 154 1.51 -6.00 -1.59
N GLU A 155 0.41 -6.75 -1.62
CA GLU A 155 -0.40 -7.08 -0.44
C GLU A 155 -0.30 -8.58 -0.16
N CYS A 156 -0.01 -8.96 1.08
CA CYS A 156 -0.09 -10.35 1.50
C CYS A 156 -1.54 -10.85 1.41
N ALA A 157 -1.76 -12.07 0.93
CA ALA A 157 -3.09 -12.68 0.92
C ALA A 157 -3.73 -12.74 2.32
N ALA A 158 -2.90 -12.86 3.37
CA ALA A 158 -3.33 -12.92 4.77
C ALA A 158 -3.51 -11.52 5.41
N ASN A 159 -3.34 -10.43 4.66
CA ASN A 159 -3.60 -9.09 5.20
C ASN A 159 -5.06 -8.99 5.66
N SER A 160 -5.26 -8.53 6.89
CA SER A 160 -6.56 -8.54 7.59
C SER A 160 -7.15 -9.94 7.85
N GLY A 161 -6.38 -11.02 7.68
CA GLY A 161 -6.84 -12.40 7.87
C GLY A 161 -7.24 -12.73 9.31
N MET A 162 -6.53 -12.15 10.29
CA MET A 162 -6.88 -12.30 11.71
C MET A 162 -8.27 -11.73 12.03
N GLU A 163 -8.73 -10.79 11.21
CA GLU A 163 -9.98 -10.09 11.41
C GLU A 163 -11.19 -10.86 10.84
N TRP A 164 -11.02 -12.07 10.28
CA TRP A 164 -12.15 -12.84 9.71
C TRP A 164 -13.24 -13.16 10.73
N ARG A 165 -12.88 -13.37 12.00
CA ARG A 165 -13.80 -13.81 13.07
C ARG A 165 -14.27 -12.69 14.01
N GLY A 166 -13.74 -11.49 13.86
CA GLY A 166 -13.97 -10.40 14.80
C GLY A 166 -12.86 -9.38 14.74
N ALA A 167 -13.00 -8.28 15.48
CA ALA A 167 -11.89 -7.38 15.76
C ALA A 167 -10.88 -8.08 16.68
N GLN A 168 -9.62 -8.24 16.25
CA GLN A 168 -8.58 -8.91 17.06
C GLN A 168 -7.39 -8.00 17.38
N LEU A 169 -6.84 -7.34 16.36
CA LEU A 169 -5.66 -6.50 16.52
C LEU A 169 -6.05 -5.02 16.55
N ASN A 170 -5.42 -4.22 17.43
CA ASN A 170 -5.78 -2.81 17.58
C ASN A 170 -4.77 -1.89 16.89
N GLY A 171 -5.04 -1.57 15.62
CA GLY A 171 -4.23 -0.64 14.83
C GLY A 171 -4.11 -1.03 13.36
N CYS A 172 -4.13 -0.04 12.46
CA CYS A 172 -4.08 -0.27 11.02
C CYS A 172 -2.72 -0.85 10.57
N GLN A 173 -1.63 -0.64 11.33
CA GLN A 173 -0.37 -1.35 11.09
C GLN A 173 -0.59 -2.86 11.19
N PHE A 174 -1.31 -3.32 12.21
CA PHE A 174 -1.49 -4.75 12.44
C PHE A 174 -2.60 -5.37 11.58
N THR A 175 -3.71 -4.67 11.39
CA THR A 175 -4.85 -5.21 10.63
C THR A 175 -4.69 -5.07 9.13
N HIS A 176 -3.91 -4.09 8.65
CA HIS A 176 -3.79 -3.79 7.20
C HIS A 176 -2.33 -3.61 6.72
N GLY A 177 -1.34 -3.65 7.61
CA GLY A 177 0.06 -3.34 7.28
C GLY A 177 0.86 -4.45 6.63
N MET A 178 0.25 -5.59 6.25
CA MET A 178 0.91 -6.56 5.36
C MET A 178 0.84 -6.09 3.89
N ILE A 179 1.21 -4.83 3.66
CA ILE A 179 1.19 -4.18 2.35
C ILE A 179 2.34 -3.17 2.24
N HIS A 180 2.90 -3.02 1.05
CA HIS A 180 3.79 -1.92 0.70
C HIS A 180 3.60 -1.52 -0.76
N ASN A 181 3.99 -0.30 -1.13
CA ASN A 181 3.89 0.20 -2.50
C ASN A 181 5.12 0.98 -2.88
N VAL A 182 5.75 0.57 -3.96
CA VAL A 182 7.09 1.04 -4.33
C VAL A 182 7.24 1.09 -5.83
N MET A 183 8.20 1.88 -6.30
CA MET A 183 8.60 1.83 -7.70
C MET A 183 9.58 0.67 -7.90
N TYR A 184 9.18 -0.34 -8.67
CA TYR A 184 10.05 -1.42 -9.09
C TYR A 184 10.74 -1.10 -10.40
N THR A 185 12.02 -1.45 -10.51
CA THR A 185 12.79 -1.41 -11.75
C THR A 185 13.29 -2.82 -12.08
N GLY A 186 13.05 -3.25 -13.31
CA GLY A 186 13.35 -4.63 -13.72
C GLY A 186 13.17 -4.88 -15.21
N VAL A 187 13.15 -6.17 -15.57
CA VAL A 187 12.97 -6.65 -16.95
C VAL A 187 11.61 -7.33 -17.07
N PRO A 188 10.77 -7.00 -18.07
CA PRO A 188 9.53 -7.73 -18.31
C PRO A 188 9.81 -9.22 -18.53
N LEU A 189 9.12 -10.09 -17.79
CA LEU A 189 9.35 -11.55 -17.85
C LEU A 189 9.16 -12.09 -19.28
N LYS A 190 8.21 -11.52 -20.05
CA LYS A 190 8.01 -11.85 -21.47
C LYS A 190 9.26 -11.78 -22.33
N LEU A 191 10.20 -10.87 -22.03
CA LEU A 191 11.45 -10.75 -22.80
C LEU A 191 12.38 -11.93 -22.49
N LEU A 192 12.53 -12.29 -21.22
CA LEU A 192 13.35 -13.44 -20.81
C LEU A 192 12.79 -14.77 -21.35
N LEU A 193 11.46 -14.91 -21.37
CA LEU A 193 10.78 -16.07 -21.94
C LEU A 193 10.93 -16.13 -23.48
N ALA A 194 10.96 -14.98 -24.15
CA ALA A 194 11.22 -14.91 -25.58
C ALA A 194 12.66 -15.34 -25.92
N GLU A 195 13.66 -14.91 -25.14
CA GLU A 195 15.05 -15.34 -25.31
C GLU A 195 15.22 -16.87 -25.16
N ALA A 196 14.48 -17.49 -24.24
CA ALA A 196 14.47 -18.94 -24.07
C ALA A 196 13.66 -19.69 -25.15
N GLY A 197 12.81 -18.99 -25.90
CA GLY A 197 11.87 -19.56 -26.86
C GLY A 197 10.74 -20.34 -26.18
N LEU A 198 9.87 -19.68 -25.41
CA LEU A 198 8.71 -20.32 -24.76
C LEU A 198 7.85 -21.08 -25.76
N LYS A 199 7.65 -22.39 -25.55
CA LYS A 199 6.85 -23.22 -26.47
C LYS A 199 5.35 -22.90 -26.35
N PRO A 200 4.57 -22.95 -27.44
CA PRO A 200 3.12 -22.74 -27.40
C PRO A 200 2.33 -23.72 -26.52
N SER A 201 2.89 -24.90 -26.25
CA SER A 201 2.32 -25.91 -25.35
C SER A 201 2.46 -25.53 -23.87
N ALA A 202 3.35 -24.59 -23.51
CA ALA A 202 3.45 -24.09 -22.15
C ALA A 202 2.20 -23.29 -21.78
N LYS A 203 1.61 -23.60 -20.62
CA LYS A 203 0.44 -22.91 -20.06
C LYS A 203 0.72 -22.32 -18.69
N TRP A 204 1.73 -22.84 -18.00
CA TRP A 204 2.12 -22.46 -16.65
C TRP A 204 3.63 -22.30 -16.53
N LEU A 205 4.06 -21.49 -15.58
CA LEU A 205 5.43 -21.33 -15.16
C LEU A 205 5.53 -21.64 -13.66
N MET A 206 6.54 -22.38 -13.23
CA MET A 206 6.93 -22.47 -11.82
C MET A 206 7.99 -21.44 -11.52
N LEU A 207 7.71 -20.52 -10.60
CA LEU A 207 8.70 -19.63 -10.04
C LEU A 207 9.23 -20.22 -8.74
N GLU A 208 10.54 -20.21 -8.53
CA GLU A 208 11.17 -20.78 -7.34
C GLU A 208 12.25 -19.85 -6.76
N GLY A 209 12.15 -19.62 -5.45
CA GLY A 209 13.11 -18.85 -4.65
C GLY A 209 14.34 -19.68 -4.25
N ALA A 210 15.45 -18.98 -3.98
CA ALA A 210 16.72 -19.58 -3.57
C ALA A 210 16.85 -19.82 -2.06
N ASP A 211 15.92 -19.32 -1.25
CA ASP A 211 15.93 -19.50 0.19
C ASP A 211 15.61 -20.94 0.60
N ALA A 212 15.82 -21.26 1.88
CA ALA A 212 15.65 -22.61 2.41
C ALA A 212 14.22 -23.14 2.31
N SER A 213 13.21 -22.27 2.20
CA SER A 213 11.83 -22.71 1.97
C SER A 213 11.60 -23.22 0.54
N GLY A 214 12.49 -22.87 -0.40
CA GLY A 214 12.32 -23.15 -1.82
C GLY A 214 11.02 -22.57 -2.36
N MET A 215 10.54 -21.46 -1.79
CA MET A 215 9.25 -20.83 -2.04
C MET A 215 8.88 -20.90 -3.52
N ASN A 216 7.86 -21.68 -3.85
CA ASN A 216 7.52 -21.96 -5.24
C ASN A 216 6.02 -21.81 -5.55
N ARG A 217 5.72 -21.20 -6.70
CA ARG A 217 4.36 -20.85 -7.13
C ARG A 217 4.16 -21.02 -8.63
N SER A 218 2.99 -21.54 -8.99
CA SER A 218 2.55 -21.66 -10.38
C SER A 218 1.94 -20.33 -10.87
N LEU A 219 2.46 -19.81 -11.97
CA LEU A 219 2.02 -18.59 -12.66
C LEU A 219 1.49 -18.95 -14.05
N PRO A 220 0.25 -18.59 -14.41
CA PRO A 220 -0.23 -18.72 -15.79
C PRO A 220 0.64 -17.93 -16.77
N VAL A 221 0.93 -18.52 -17.93
CA VAL A 221 1.72 -17.88 -18.99
C VAL A 221 1.09 -16.57 -19.45
N GLU A 222 -0.24 -16.49 -19.52
CA GLU A 222 -0.95 -15.25 -19.89
C GLU A 222 -0.55 -14.08 -18.97
N LYS A 223 -0.56 -14.30 -17.65
CA LYS A 223 -0.13 -13.29 -16.69
C LYS A 223 1.36 -12.95 -16.84
N ALA A 224 2.20 -13.95 -17.07
CA ALA A 224 3.64 -13.76 -17.27
C ALA A 224 3.97 -12.89 -18.50
N LEU A 225 3.15 -12.99 -19.56
CA LEU A 225 3.32 -12.25 -20.81
C LEU A 225 2.72 -10.84 -20.77
N ASP A 226 1.78 -10.58 -19.86
CA ASP A 226 1.11 -9.30 -19.68
C ASP A 226 2.03 -8.27 -18.98
N ASP A 227 2.17 -8.39 -17.66
CA ASP A 227 2.71 -7.31 -16.80
C ASP A 227 3.69 -7.78 -15.71
N VAL A 228 4.16 -9.03 -15.76
CA VAL A 228 5.12 -9.54 -14.76
C VAL A 228 6.52 -8.99 -15.03
N LEU A 229 7.15 -8.51 -13.96
CA LEU A 229 8.50 -7.94 -13.98
C LEU A 229 9.44 -8.82 -13.15
N ILE A 230 10.65 -9.04 -13.65
CA ILE A 230 11.77 -9.58 -12.89
C ILE A 230 12.59 -8.38 -12.40
N ALA A 231 12.36 -7.99 -11.15
CA ALA A 231 12.87 -6.76 -10.57
C ALA A 231 14.20 -6.98 -9.84
N PHE A 232 15.11 -6.00 -9.99
CA PHE A 232 16.40 -5.94 -9.30
C PHE A 232 16.59 -4.62 -8.52
N ALA A 233 15.66 -3.68 -8.65
CA ALA A 233 15.66 -2.41 -7.93
C ALA A 233 14.26 -2.01 -7.46
N MET A 234 14.22 -1.23 -6.37
CA MET A 234 13.04 -0.79 -5.63
C MET A 234 13.29 0.60 -5.05
N ASN A 235 12.40 1.55 -5.36
CA ASN A 235 12.51 2.96 -4.98
C ASN A 235 13.85 3.62 -5.40
N GLY A 236 14.35 3.27 -6.58
CA GLY A 236 15.56 3.88 -7.16
C GLY A 236 16.89 3.26 -6.72
N GLU A 237 16.88 2.33 -5.76
CA GLU A 237 18.07 1.59 -5.33
C GLU A 237 17.89 0.08 -5.52
N ALA A 238 18.94 -0.70 -5.27
CA ALA A 238 18.82 -2.16 -5.29
C ALA A 238 17.77 -2.64 -4.27
N LEU A 239 17.18 -3.81 -4.52
CA LEU A 239 16.31 -4.47 -3.55
C LEU A 239 17.02 -4.60 -2.18
N ARG A 240 16.25 -4.48 -1.09
CA ARG A 240 16.76 -4.85 0.24
C ARG A 240 16.89 -6.38 0.35
N PRO A 241 17.84 -6.92 1.13
CA PRO A 241 17.97 -8.37 1.35
C PRO A 241 16.63 -9.04 1.67
N GLU A 242 15.88 -8.48 2.62
CA GLU A 242 14.58 -8.98 3.06
C GLU A 242 13.48 -8.91 2.00
N GLN A 243 13.66 -8.07 0.98
CA GLN A 243 12.76 -7.87 -0.17
C GLN A 243 13.19 -8.64 -1.42
N GLY A 244 14.18 -9.53 -1.31
CA GLY A 244 14.54 -10.48 -2.36
C GLY A 244 15.75 -10.10 -3.19
N TYR A 245 16.69 -9.31 -2.63
CA TYR A 245 17.96 -9.04 -3.30
C TYR A 245 18.69 -10.34 -3.70
N PRO A 246 19.26 -10.44 -4.91
CA PRO A 246 19.36 -9.38 -5.92
C PRO A 246 18.21 -9.38 -6.93
N LEU A 247 17.28 -10.33 -6.88
CA LEU A 247 16.27 -10.56 -7.90
C LEU A 247 14.95 -11.12 -7.34
N ARG A 248 13.83 -10.51 -7.71
CA ARG A 248 12.49 -11.00 -7.37
C ARG A 248 11.52 -10.95 -8.55
N ALA A 249 10.48 -11.76 -8.48
CA ALA A 249 9.29 -11.54 -9.30
C ALA A 249 8.39 -10.44 -8.71
N VAL A 250 7.80 -9.65 -9.59
CA VAL A 250 6.78 -8.63 -9.32
C VAL A 250 5.58 -8.97 -10.18
N VAL A 251 4.45 -9.25 -9.54
CA VAL A 251 3.24 -9.79 -10.19
C VAL A 251 2.05 -8.87 -9.89
N PRO A 252 1.91 -7.75 -10.62
CA PRO A 252 1.02 -6.65 -10.25
C PRO A 252 -0.42 -7.09 -10.01
N GLY A 253 -1.00 -6.63 -8.90
CA GLY A 253 -2.39 -6.89 -8.53
C GLY A 253 -2.68 -8.31 -8.01
N TRP A 254 -1.70 -9.20 -8.01
CA TRP A 254 -1.84 -10.55 -7.45
C TRP A 254 -1.27 -10.65 -6.04
N GLU A 255 -1.75 -11.62 -5.26
CA GLU A 255 -1.35 -11.87 -3.88
C GLU A 255 0.17 -11.96 -3.70
N GLY A 256 0.70 -11.35 -2.65
CA GLY A 256 2.14 -11.16 -2.45
C GLY A 256 2.97 -12.44 -2.39
N ASN A 257 2.34 -13.60 -2.17
CA ASN A 257 3.05 -14.88 -2.12
C ASN A 257 3.60 -15.32 -3.49
N ILE A 258 2.97 -14.94 -4.61
CA ILE A 258 3.51 -15.23 -5.96
C ILE A 258 4.65 -14.29 -6.37
N TRP A 259 4.94 -13.25 -5.58
CA TRP A 259 6.03 -12.32 -5.82
C TRP A 259 7.34 -12.91 -5.28
N VAL A 260 7.72 -14.08 -5.83
CA VAL A 260 8.82 -14.92 -5.36
C VAL A 260 10.11 -14.11 -5.24
N LYS A 261 10.65 -14.09 -4.02
CA LYS A 261 11.91 -13.43 -3.67
C LYS A 261 13.10 -14.35 -3.95
N TRP A 262 14.28 -13.76 -4.10
CA TRP A 262 15.52 -14.51 -4.35
C TRP A 262 15.37 -15.47 -5.53
N LEU A 263 14.69 -15.01 -6.58
CA LEU A 263 14.22 -15.84 -7.69
C LEU A 263 15.42 -16.50 -8.37
N ARG A 264 15.45 -17.84 -8.40
CA ARG A 264 16.54 -18.60 -9.03
C ARG A 264 16.11 -19.43 -10.22
N ARG A 265 14.83 -19.76 -10.34
CA ARG A 265 14.36 -20.69 -11.38
C ARG A 265 12.95 -20.38 -11.84
N ILE A 266 12.78 -20.45 -13.16
CA ILE A 266 11.49 -20.42 -13.85
C ILE A 266 11.42 -21.66 -14.74
N GLU A 267 10.44 -22.53 -14.52
CA GLU A 267 10.24 -23.72 -15.35
C GLU A 267 8.91 -23.62 -16.08
N ALA A 268 8.91 -23.80 -17.39
CA ALA A 268 7.70 -23.80 -18.20
C ALA A 268 7.08 -25.20 -18.28
N GLY A 269 5.77 -25.30 -18.04
CA GLY A 269 5.01 -26.54 -18.01
C GLY A 269 3.61 -26.38 -18.60
N ASP A 270 2.93 -27.50 -18.85
CA ASP A 270 1.56 -27.55 -19.38
C ASP A 270 0.49 -27.47 -18.28
N LYS A 271 0.88 -27.71 -17.02
CA LYS A 271 0.01 -27.77 -15.84
C LYS A 271 0.62 -27.02 -14.66
N PRO A 272 -0.19 -26.55 -13.69
CA PRO A 272 0.34 -26.02 -12.45
C PRO A 272 0.93 -27.15 -11.60
N TRP A 273 1.99 -26.85 -10.86
CA TRP A 273 2.73 -27.83 -10.05
C TRP A 273 2.02 -28.24 -8.78
N GLN A 274 0.98 -27.53 -8.36
CA GLN A 274 0.19 -27.95 -7.20
C GLN A 274 1.05 -27.93 -5.92
N ALA A 275 1.97 -26.96 -5.81
CA ALA A 275 2.92 -26.87 -4.71
C ALA A 275 2.27 -26.62 -3.34
N ARG A 276 3.04 -26.79 -2.25
CA ARG A 276 2.55 -26.58 -0.86
C ARG A 276 1.91 -25.21 -0.68
N GLU A 277 2.50 -24.16 -1.26
CA GLU A 277 2.07 -22.77 -1.17
C GLU A 277 0.94 -22.39 -2.16
N GLU A 278 0.27 -23.38 -2.75
CA GLU A 278 -0.95 -23.21 -3.56
C GLU A 278 -1.93 -24.40 -3.39
N THR A 279 -1.69 -25.24 -2.38
CA THR A 279 -2.54 -26.38 -1.98
C THR A 279 -2.83 -26.38 -0.48
N SER A 280 -1.80 -26.46 0.37
CA SER A 280 -1.94 -26.42 1.83
C SER A 280 -2.11 -25.00 2.35
N LYS A 281 -1.44 -24.05 1.69
CA LYS A 281 -1.53 -22.61 1.94
C LYS A 281 -2.08 -21.91 0.71
N TYR A 282 -2.54 -20.68 0.89
CA TYR A 282 -3.12 -19.85 -0.18
C TYR A 282 -4.26 -20.55 -0.93
N THR A 283 -5.05 -21.31 -0.17
CA THR A 283 -6.34 -21.88 -0.58
C THR A 283 -7.38 -21.50 0.46
N ASP A 284 -8.52 -20.98 0.01
CA ASP A 284 -9.50 -20.35 0.88
C ASP A 284 -10.60 -21.34 1.26
N LEU A 285 -10.60 -21.81 2.52
CA LEU A 285 -11.62 -22.73 3.02
C LEU A 285 -12.99 -22.02 3.13
N LEU A 286 -13.99 -22.61 2.48
CA LEU A 286 -15.38 -22.18 2.50
C LEU A 286 -16.17 -22.88 3.61
N ALA A 287 -17.36 -22.36 3.91
CA ALA A 287 -18.25 -22.90 4.93
C ALA A 287 -18.73 -24.35 4.63
N ASP A 288 -18.75 -24.74 3.35
CA ASP A 288 -19.16 -26.08 2.91
C ASP A 288 -18.02 -27.13 2.93
N GLY A 289 -16.84 -26.75 3.43
CA GLY A 289 -15.67 -27.61 3.51
C GLY A 289 -14.83 -27.68 2.23
N ARG A 290 -15.26 -27.07 1.11
CA ARG A 290 -14.44 -26.95 -0.10
C ARG A 290 -13.48 -25.76 0.03
N SER A 291 -12.40 -25.77 -0.74
CA SER A 291 -11.45 -24.65 -0.80
C SER A 291 -11.38 -24.03 -2.19
N ARG A 292 -11.38 -22.70 -2.26
CA ARG A 292 -11.01 -21.99 -3.48
C ARG A 292 -9.50 -22.05 -3.63
N ARG A 293 -9.05 -22.15 -4.88
CA ARG A 293 -7.63 -22.21 -5.24
C ARG A 293 -7.38 -21.24 -6.36
N TYR A 294 -6.14 -20.80 -6.51
CA TYR A 294 -5.77 -19.83 -7.57
C TYR A 294 -6.57 -18.54 -7.49
N THR A 295 -6.88 -18.09 -6.27
CA THR A 295 -7.52 -16.81 -5.96
C THR A 295 -6.53 -15.67 -6.09
N PHE A 296 -5.90 -15.53 -7.26
CA PHE A 296 -4.70 -14.72 -7.37
C PHE A 296 -4.92 -13.23 -7.11
N ILE A 297 -6.04 -12.67 -7.55
CA ILE A 297 -6.27 -11.23 -7.57
C ILE A 297 -6.58 -10.70 -6.16
N MET A 298 -5.92 -9.60 -5.78
CA MET A 298 -6.29 -8.82 -4.60
C MET A 298 -7.41 -7.85 -4.97
N ASP A 299 -8.63 -8.08 -4.50
CA ASP A 299 -9.80 -7.24 -4.81
C ASP A 299 -9.68 -5.82 -4.22
N ALA A 300 -10.55 -4.89 -4.66
CA ALA A 300 -10.50 -3.52 -4.17
C ALA A 300 -10.66 -3.45 -2.64
N LYS A 301 -9.79 -2.68 -2.00
CA LYS A 301 -9.69 -2.56 -0.55
C LYS A 301 -9.28 -1.15 -0.15
N SER A 302 -9.69 -0.72 1.02
CA SER A 302 -9.29 0.55 1.61
C SER A 302 -9.23 0.49 3.13
N VAL A 303 -8.48 1.41 3.72
CA VAL A 303 -8.41 1.62 5.16
C VAL A 303 -8.14 3.10 5.47
N VAL A 304 -8.81 3.62 6.49
CA VAL A 304 -8.45 4.90 7.12
C VAL A 304 -7.22 4.68 7.99
N THR A 305 -6.13 5.38 7.70
CA THR A 305 -4.87 5.29 8.45
C THR A 305 -4.84 6.27 9.62
N ASN A 306 -5.55 7.40 9.50
CA ASN A 306 -5.71 8.42 10.53
C ASN A 306 -7.10 9.07 10.39
N PRO A 307 -7.93 9.18 11.45
CA PRO A 307 -7.70 8.61 12.77
C PRO A 307 -7.79 7.09 12.77
N SER A 308 -6.98 6.46 13.62
CA SER A 308 -6.94 5.02 13.83
C SER A 308 -6.45 4.74 15.26
N PRO A 309 -6.48 3.49 15.76
CA PRO A 309 -6.05 3.21 17.14
C PRO A 309 -4.63 3.67 17.49
N GLN A 310 -3.75 3.78 16.49
CA GLN A 310 -2.37 4.26 16.65
C GLN A 310 -2.22 5.76 16.36
N ALA A 311 -3.26 6.41 15.83
CA ALA A 311 -3.32 7.82 15.50
C ALA A 311 -4.65 8.42 16.00
N PRO A 312 -4.84 8.56 17.33
CA PRO A 312 -6.07 9.11 17.91
C PRO A 312 -6.23 10.60 17.60
N LEU A 313 -7.47 11.09 17.58
CA LEU A 313 -7.75 12.52 17.46
C LEU A 313 -7.31 13.24 18.75
N LYS A 314 -6.55 14.32 18.62
CA LYS A 314 -6.00 15.05 19.77
C LYS A 314 -6.73 16.35 20.09
N HIS A 315 -7.38 16.96 19.10
CA HIS A 315 -7.96 18.30 19.23
C HIS A 315 -9.31 18.41 18.54
N LYS A 316 -10.24 19.13 19.17
CA LYS A 316 -11.50 19.55 18.54
C LYS A 316 -11.26 20.59 17.45
N GLY A 317 -12.24 20.74 16.57
CA GLY A 317 -12.19 21.61 15.40
C GLY A 317 -11.70 20.86 14.17
N ARG A 318 -10.98 21.56 13.30
CA ARG A 318 -10.55 21.04 12.00
C ARG A 318 -9.57 19.89 12.16
N ASN A 319 -9.91 18.75 11.58
CA ASN A 319 -9.10 17.55 11.50
C ASN A 319 -9.07 17.04 10.05
N VAL A 320 -8.09 16.17 9.76
CA VAL A 320 -7.95 15.52 8.47
C VAL A 320 -8.01 14.02 8.69
N LEU A 321 -8.97 13.38 8.04
CA LEU A 321 -8.99 11.94 7.87
C LEU A 321 -8.15 11.61 6.63
N SER A 322 -7.22 10.66 6.76
CA SER A 322 -6.35 10.17 5.71
C SER A 322 -6.47 8.65 5.61
N GLY A 323 -6.37 8.12 4.40
CA GLY A 323 -6.36 6.67 4.19
C GLY A 323 -5.79 6.24 2.85
N LEU A 324 -5.74 4.92 2.66
CA LEU A 324 -5.21 4.26 1.48
C LEU A 324 -6.29 3.39 0.84
N ALA A 325 -6.35 3.38 -0.48
CA ALA A 325 -7.18 2.48 -1.28
C ALA A 325 -6.35 1.86 -2.40
N TRP A 326 -6.68 0.62 -2.80
CA TRP A 326 -6.00 -0.09 -3.89
C TRP A 326 -6.90 -1.18 -4.48
N SER A 327 -6.60 -1.62 -5.70
CA SER A 327 -7.24 -2.77 -6.33
C SER A 327 -6.28 -3.48 -7.26
N GLY A 328 -6.22 -4.80 -7.17
CA GLY A 328 -5.46 -5.63 -8.10
C GLY A 328 -6.10 -5.77 -9.48
N ARG A 329 -7.33 -5.26 -9.64
CA ARG A 329 -8.07 -5.24 -10.91
C ARG A 329 -7.79 -4.01 -11.76
N GLY A 330 -7.22 -2.95 -11.18
CA GLY A 330 -6.78 -1.77 -11.92
C GLY A 330 -6.61 -0.53 -11.06
N THR A 331 -7.14 0.61 -11.50
CA THR A 331 -7.10 1.90 -10.78
C THR A 331 -8.24 2.04 -9.77
N ILE A 332 -8.04 2.86 -8.72
CA ILE A 332 -9.12 3.29 -7.83
C ILE A 332 -9.90 4.43 -8.48
N LYS A 333 -11.19 4.23 -8.70
CA LYS A 333 -12.07 5.24 -9.31
C LYS A 333 -12.64 6.22 -8.28
N ARG A 334 -12.98 5.72 -7.08
CA ARG A 334 -13.58 6.51 -6.00
C ARG A 334 -13.31 5.85 -4.65
N VAL A 335 -13.24 6.65 -3.59
CA VAL A 335 -13.33 6.18 -2.21
C VAL A 335 -14.46 6.95 -1.53
N ASP A 336 -15.39 6.23 -0.91
CA ASP A 336 -16.41 6.82 -0.06
C ASP A 336 -16.04 6.61 1.41
N VAL A 337 -16.33 7.60 2.25
CA VAL A 337 -16.08 7.59 3.70
C VAL A 337 -17.38 7.87 4.43
N THR A 338 -17.57 7.20 5.55
CA THR A 338 -18.68 7.41 6.50
C THR A 338 -18.10 7.73 7.87
N LEU A 339 -18.83 8.53 8.65
CA LEU A 339 -18.51 8.85 10.04
C LEU A 339 -19.54 8.26 11.02
N ASP A 340 -20.58 7.59 10.52
CA ASP A 340 -21.75 7.12 11.28
C ASP A 340 -22.05 5.63 11.08
N GLY A 341 -21.02 4.85 10.73
CA GLY A 341 -21.10 3.40 10.62
C GLY A 341 -21.81 2.93 9.36
N GLY A 342 -21.68 3.67 8.25
CA GLY A 342 -22.16 3.26 6.94
C GLY A 342 -23.59 3.69 6.61
N LYS A 343 -24.21 4.53 7.46
CA LYS A 343 -25.56 5.07 7.20
C LYS A 343 -25.50 6.17 6.14
N ASN A 344 -24.53 7.07 6.25
CA ASN A 344 -24.31 8.15 5.28
C ASN A 344 -22.88 8.11 4.76
N TRP A 345 -22.72 8.28 3.46
CA TRP A 345 -21.44 8.25 2.75
C TRP A 345 -21.18 9.56 2.05
N GLN A 346 -19.94 10.02 2.13
CA GLN A 346 -19.42 11.14 1.35
C GLN A 346 -18.20 10.67 0.56
N SER A 347 -18.04 11.17 -0.67
CA SER A 347 -16.85 10.84 -1.45
C SER A 347 -15.63 11.59 -0.91
N ALA A 348 -14.55 10.86 -0.67
CA ALA A 348 -13.27 11.41 -0.26
C ALA A 348 -12.53 12.05 -1.44
N ARG A 349 -11.69 13.04 -1.16
CA ARG A 349 -10.78 13.62 -2.15
C ARG A 349 -9.59 12.69 -2.35
N ILE A 350 -9.38 12.21 -3.57
CA ILE A 350 -8.16 11.50 -3.95
C ILE A 350 -7.04 12.52 -4.20
N ASP A 351 -5.83 12.22 -3.77
CA ASP A 351 -4.67 13.10 -3.86
C ASP A 351 -3.47 12.37 -4.46
N GLY A 352 -2.80 13.00 -5.43
CA GLY A 352 -1.71 12.39 -6.19
C GLY A 352 -2.17 11.51 -7.35
N PRO A 353 -1.24 10.75 -7.97
CA PRO A 353 -1.55 9.94 -9.14
C PRO A 353 -2.37 8.70 -8.76
N VAL A 354 -3.36 8.39 -9.60
CA VAL A 354 -4.11 7.12 -9.53
C VAL A 354 -3.50 6.18 -10.57
N LEU A 355 -2.70 5.23 -10.10
CA LEU A 355 -1.96 4.29 -10.95
C LEU A 355 -2.60 2.91 -10.91
N GLU A 356 -2.48 2.17 -12.02
CA GLU A 356 -2.96 0.80 -12.14
C GLU A 356 -2.27 -0.11 -11.12
N LYS A 357 -3.06 -0.82 -10.31
CA LYS A 357 -2.55 -1.82 -9.34
C LYS A 357 -1.54 -1.20 -8.35
N SER A 358 -1.80 0.03 -7.92
CA SER A 358 -1.01 0.80 -6.95
C SER A 358 -1.86 1.27 -5.77
N LEU A 359 -1.21 1.62 -4.66
CA LEU A 359 -1.85 2.40 -3.60
C LEU A 359 -2.29 3.77 -4.13
N THR A 360 -3.43 4.23 -3.64
CA THR A 360 -4.05 5.54 -3.89
C THR A 360 -4.37 6.20 -2.55
N ARG A 361 -3.95 7.46 -2.37
CA ARG A 361 -4.18 8.24 -1.14
C ARG A 361 -5.51 8.98 -1.24
N PHE A 362 -6.27 9.00 -0.14
CA PHE A 362 -7.49 9.79 -0.04
C PHE A 362 -7.56 10.57 1.28
N TYR A 363 -8.31 11.67 1.26
CA TYR A 363 -8.53 12.55 2.40
C TYR A 363 -10.00 12.97 2.55
N VAL A 364 -10.38 13.25 3.80
CA VAL A 364 -11.59 13.99 4.16
C VAL A 364 -11.22 15.03 5.21
N ASP A 365 -11.40 16.30 4.87
CA ASP A 365 -11.33 17.40 5.84
C ASP A 365 -12.66 17.50 6.58
N PHE A 366 -12.63 17.56 7.91
CA PHE A 366 -13.86 17.63 8.72
C PHE A 366 -13.64 18.38 10.04
N ASP A 367 -14.71 18.92 10.61
CA ASP A 367 -14.71 19.51 11.94
C ASP A 367 -15.22 18.49 12.97
N TRP A 368 -14.41 18.23 13.99
CA TRP A 368 -14.75 17.33 15.09
C TRP A 368 -15.06 18.13 16.36
N ALA A 369 -16.29 18.05 16.86
CA ALA A 369 -16.72 18.72 18.08
C ALA A 369 -16.55 17.86 19.35
N GLY A 370 -15.96 16.67 19.22
CA GLY A 370 -15.85 15.69 20.30
C GLY A 370 -16.99 14.66 20.32
N GLN A 371 -17.80 14.59 19.27
CA GLN A 371 -18.81 13.54 19.10
C GLN A 371 -18.15 12.19 18.80
N GLU A 372 -18.77 11.08 19.20
CA GLU A 372 -18.30 9.76 18.78
C GLU A 372 -18.49 9.55 17.28
N LEU A 373 -17.57 8.82 16.66
CA LEU A 373 -17.60 8.51 15.22
C LEU A 373 -17.43 7.01 15.00
N LEU A 374 -18.13 6.49 13.99
CA LEU A 374 -17.91 5.15 13.46
C LEU A 374 -17.39 5.29 12.03
N ILE A 375 -16.07 5.36 11.91
CA ILE A 375 -15.40 5.70 10.67
C ILE A 375 -15.21 4.46 9.83
N GLN A 376 -15.61 4.54 8.56
CA GLN A 376 -15.28 3.52 7.56
C GLN A 376 -14.87 4.15 6.24
N SER A 377 -14.12 3.41 5.43
CA SER A 377 -13.84 3.74 4.03
C SER A 377 -14.22 2.57 3.12
N ARG A 378 -14.66 2.89 1.91
CA ARG A 378 -15.05 1.91 0.89
C ARG A 378 -14.52 2.31 -0.49
N ALA A 379 -13.64 1.48 -1.05
CA ALA A 379 -13.09 1.69 -2.39
C ALA A 379 -14.06 1.21 -3.49
N MET A 380 -14.04 1.93 -4.61
CA MET A 380 -14.58 1.48 -5.91
C MET A 380 -13.46 1.53 -6.95
N ASP A 381 -13.22 0.42 -7.64
CA ASP A 381 -12.19 0.37 -8.68
C ASP A 381 -12.74 0.67 -10.09
N SER A 382 -11.84 0.69 -11.07
CA SER A 382 -12.15 0.98 -12.48
C SER A 382 -13.09 -0.04 -13.14
N THR A 383 -13.23 -1.24 -12.58
CA THR A 383 -14.17 -2.27 -13.07
C THR A 383 -15.60 -2.06 -12.53
N GLY A 384 -15.76 -1.14 -11.56
CA GLY A 384 -17.02 -0.93 -10.86
C GLY A 384 -17.21 -1.84 -9.65
N TYR A 385 -16.23 -2.68 -9.30
CA TYR A 385 -16.25 -3.45 -8.07
C TYR A 385 -16.21 -2.50 -6.87
N VAL A 386 -17.12 -2.71 -5.92
CA VAL A 386 -17.20 -1.95 -4.67
C VAL A 386 -16.78 -2.84 -3.53
N GLN A 387 -15.88 -2.34 -2.68
CA GLN A 387 -15.40 -3.05 -1.50
C GLN A 387 -16.59 -3.46 -0.59
N PRO A 388 -16.74 -4.75 -0.26
CA PRO A 388 -17.86 -5.27 0.51
C PRO A 388 -17.67 -5.05 2.01
N THR A 389 -18.74 -5.16 2.78
CA THR A 389 -18.64 -5.30 4.24
C THR A 389 -18.05 -6.68 4.59
N LYS A 390 -17.53 -6.82 5.82
CA LYS A 390 -17.07 -8.12 6.32
C LYS A 390 -18.19 -9.15 6.37
N ASP A 391 -19.42 -8.74 6.67
CA ASP A 391 -20.57 -9.64 6.75
C ASP A 391 -21.02 -10.13 5.37
N GLU A 392 -20.97 -9.28 4.35
CA GLU A 392 -21.20 -9.69 2.95
C GLU A 392 -20.18 -10.76 2.52
N LEU A 393 -18.90 -10.59 2.89
CA LEU A 393 -17.87 -11.59 2.64
C LEU A 393 -18.15 -12.89 3.40
N ARG A 394 -18.45 -12.82 4.70
CA ARG A 394 -18.72 -13.99 5.55
C ARG A 394 -19.95 -14.77 5.09
N LYS A 395 -20.98 -14.09 4.61
CA LYS A 395 -22.19 -14.72 4.05
C LYS A 395 -21.86 -15.68 2.89
N VAL A 396 -20.84 -15.35 2.10
CA VAL A 396 -20.41 -16.17 0.96
C VAL A 396 -19.28 -17.13 1.33
N ARG A 397 -18.33 -16.68 2.15
CA ARG A 397 -17.04 -17.36 2.36
C ARG A 397 -16.94 -18.09 3.70
N GLY A 398 -17.85 -17.83 4.63
CA GLY A 398 -17.69 -18.19 6.03
C GLY A 398 -16.56 -17.40 6.71
N VAL A 399 -16.11 -17.88 7.87
CA VAL A 399 -15.08 -17.21 8.70
C VAL A 399 -13.70 -17.88 8.63
N ASN A 400 -13.57 -18.93 7.81
CA ASN A 400 -12.34 -19.73 7.72
C ASN A 400 -11.60 -19.54 6.38
N SER A 401 -11.93 -18.50 5.61
CA SER A 401 -11.27 -18.20 4.34
C SER A 401 -9.78 -17.93 4.54
N ILE A 402 -9.37 -17.42 5.70
CA ILE A 402 -7.99 -17.02 6.11
C ILE A 402 -7.45 -15.85 5.27
N TYR A 403 -7.48 -15.97 3.95
CA TYR A 403 -6.95 -15.02 2.98
C TYR A 403 -8.04 -14.18 2.34
N HIS A 404 -7.62 -13.13 1.60
CA HIS A 404 -8.47 -12.24 0.80
C HIS A 404 -9.59 -11.57 1.60
N ASN A 405 -9.29 -11.12 2.83
CA ASN A 405 -10.19 -10.26 3.57
C ASN A 405 -10.03 -8.81 3.11
N ASN A 406 -10.91 -8.36 2.22
CA ASN A 406 -11.02 -6.96 1.82
C ASN A 406 -12.24 -6.26 2.42
N GLY A 407 -12.83 -6.82 3.48
CA GLY A 407 -14.00 -6.25 4.13
C GLY A 407 -13.73 -4.85 4.67
N ILE A 408 -14.75 -3.99 4.63
CA ILE A 408 -14.69 -2.63 5.19
C ILE A 408 -14.26 -2.67 6.67
N GLN A 409 -13.25 -1.87 7.02
CA GLN A 409 -12.80 -1.64 8.39
C GLN A 409 -13.64 -0.56 9.07
N THR A 410 -13.92 -0.75 10.36
CA THR A 410 -14.57 0.27 11.21
C THR A 410 -13.66 0.71 12.34
N TRP A 411 -13.51 2.02 12.51
CA TRP A 411 -12.87 2.61 13.69
C TRP A 411 -13.92 3.32 14.55
N HIS A 412 -14.03 2.94 15.82
CA HIS A 412 -14.83 3.69 16.79
C HIS A 412 -13.94 4.76 17.42
N VAL A 413 -14.18 6.02 17.07
CA VAL A 413 -13.54 7.16 17.72
C VAL A 413 -14.43 7.60 18.87
N ARG A 414 -13.92 7.47 20.09
CA ARG A 414 -14.60 7.89 21.31
C ARG A 414 -14.57 9.40 21.45
N SER A 415 -15.38 9.93 22.36
CA SER A 415 -15.49 11.39 22.59
C SER A 415 -14.18 12.03 23.08
N ASN A 416 -13.28 11.24 23.67
CA ASN A 416 -11.93 11.65 24.09
C ASN A 416 -10.88 11.55 22.97
N GLY A 417 -11.25 11.07 21.77
CA GLY A 417 -10.38 10.91 20.61
C GLY A 417 -9.65 9.58 20.52
N GLU A 418 -9.69 8.75 21.58
CA GLU A 418 -9.21 7.37 21.52
C GLU A 418 -9.98 6.61 20.46
N THR A 419 -9.28 5.75 19.72
CA THR A 419 -9.84 5.05 18.58
C THR A 419 -9.64 3.55 18.74
N GLU A 420 -10.67 2.76 18.46
CA GLU A 420 -10.67 1.31 18.65
C GLU A 420 -11.07 0.57 17.37
N ASN A 421 -10.49 -0.61 17.17
CA ASN A 421 -10.96 -1.59 16.20
C ASN A 421 -12.28 -2.20 16.66
N VAL A 422 -13.35 -2.05 15.88
CA VAL A 422 -14.66 -2.62 16.20
C VAL A 422 -15.30 -3.27 14.97
N GLU A 423 -16.29 -4.13 15.24
CA GLU A 423 -17.28 -4.53 14.23
C GLU A 423 -18.63 -3.93 14.59
N ILE A 424 -19.38 -3.56 13.56
CA ILE A 424 -20.77 -3.13 13.66
C ILE A 424 -21.59 -4.02 12.73
N ALA A 425 -22.78 -4.41 13.19
CA ALA A 425 -23.69 -5.34 12.50
C ALA A 425 -24.93 -4.61 11.99
#